data_AF-A0A2N6DIP0-F1
#
_entry.id   AF-A0A2N6DIP0-F1
#
_cell.length_a   1.000
_cell.length_b   1.000
_cell.length_c   1.000
_cell.angle_alpha   90.00
_cell.angle_beta   90.00
_cell.angle_gamma   90.00
#
_symmetry.space_group_name_H-M   'P 1'
#
loop_
_entity.id
_entity.type
_entity.pdbx_description
1 polymer ?
#
loop_
_entity_poly.entity_id
_entity_poly.type
_entity_poly.pdbx_seq_one_letter_code
_entity_poly.pdbx_strand_id
1 'polypeptide(L)'
;MSEKNVRTHDSCQVLTVKLENEVYGVDIMSVREVLDFTSVTKVPQTPDFMVGVINLRGNVVPVIDLKLKFGLGKTVKTVNTCVIIVEVDIDEDTIVLGALA
;
A
#
# COMPACT_ATOMS: atom_id res chain seq x y z
N MET A 1 25.49 -1.24 -42.73
CA MET A 1 24.07 -1.49 -42.43
C MET A 1 24.02 -2.49 -41.29
N SER A 2 23.78 -2.02 -40.07
CA SER A 2 23.43 -2.85 -38.91
C SER A 2 22.37 -2.06 -38.15
N GLU A 3 21.14 -2.54 -38.24
CA GLU A 3 19.96 -1.93 -37.65
C GLU A 3 20.11 -1.88 -36.13
N LYS A 4 20.12 -0.67 -35.55
CA LYS A 4 19.93 -0.49 -34.11
C LYS A 4 18.50 -0.90 -33.79
N ASN A 5 18.35 -2.07 -33.17
CA ASN A 5 17.09 -2.55 -32.64
C ASN A 5 16.72 -1.69 -31.41
N VAL A 6 15.97 -0.61 -31.64
CA VAL A 6 15.36 0.19 -30.57
C VAL A 6 14.05 -0.48 -30.17
N ARG A 7 14.08 -1.24 -29.07
CA ARG A 7 12.92 -1.64 -28.26
C ARG A 7 13.40 -1.61 -26.82
N THR A 8 12.81 -0.82 -25.93
CA THR A 8 11.54 -1.15 -25.27
C THR A 8 10.85 0.10 -24.74
N HIS A 9 9.52 0.20 -24.95
CA HIS A 9 8.67 0.99 -24.06
C HIS A 9 8.70 0.30 -22.69
N ASP A 10 9.31 0.91 -21.68
CA ASP A 10 9.06 0.51 -20.30
C ASP A 10 7.63 0.93 -19.93
N SER A 11 6.70 -0.02 -19.97
CA SER A 11 5.33 0.20 -19.52
C SER A 11 5.32 0.20 -17.99
N CYS A 12 5.17 1.37 -17.37
CA CYS A 12 4.93 1.48 -15.94
C CYS A 12 3.52 0.94 -15.63
N GLN A 13 3.46 -0.19 -14.94
CA GLN A 13 2.21 -0.78 -14.47
C GLN A 13 1.98 -0.36 -13.02
N VAL A 14 0.75 0.05 -12.70
CA VAL A 14 0.39 0.53 -11.37
C VAL A 14 -0.91 -0.10 -10.89
N LEU A 15 -0.97 -0.43 -9.61
CA LEU A 15 -2.24 -0.64 -8.92
C LEU A 15 -2.83 0.73 -8.60
N THR A 16 -4.07 0.96 -9.05
CA THR A 16 -4.78 2.21 -8.75
C THR A 16 -5.71 2.02 -7.57
N VAL A 17 -5.73 3.00 -6.67
CA VAL A 17 -6.68 3.06 -5.56
C VAL A 17 -7.29 4.45 -5.47
N LYS A 18 -8.55 4.52 -5.04
CA LYS A 18 -9.28 5.77 -4.90
C LYS A 18 -9.33 6.16 -3.43
N LEU A 19 -8.76 7.31 -3.11
CA LEU A 19 -8.84 7.93 -1.79
C LEU A 19 -9.70 9.20 -1.92
N GLU A 20 -10.88 9.20 -1.30
CA GLU A 20 -11.88 10.25 -1.52
C GLU A 20 -12.19 10.49 -3.00
N ASN A 21 -11.87 11.67 -3.55
CA ASN A 21 -12.14 12.04 -4.93
C ASN A 21 -10.91 11.90 -5.85
N GLU A 22 -9.80 11.40 -5.33
CA GLU A 22 -8.53 11.31 -6.03
C GLU A 22 -8.11 9.87 -6.27
N VAL A 23 -7.40 9.64 -7.38
CA VAL A 23 -6.85 8.33 -7.75
C VAL A 23 -5.34 8.38 -7.57
N TYR A 24 -4.84 7.44 -6.79
CA TYR A 24 -3.42 7.24 -6.52
C TYR A 24 -2.95 5.96 -7.20
N GLY A 25 -1.67 5.91 -7.56
CA GLY A 25 -1.02 4.75 -8.16
C GLY A 25 0.10 4.24 -7.26
N VAL A 26 0.17 2.94 -7.07
CA VAL A 26 1.29 2.22 -6.46
C VAL A 26 1.96 1.41 -7.56
N ASP A 27 3.29 1.42 -7.63
CA ASP A 27 4.02 0.55 -8.57
C ASP A 27 3.59 -0.90 -8.36
N ILE A 28 3.13 -1.56 -9.43
CA ILE A 28 2.66 -2.94 -9.31
C ILE A 28 3.76 -3.87 -8.83
N MET A 29 5.02 -3.54 -9.10
CA MET A 29 6.17 -4.36 -8.74
C MET A 29 6.43 -4.37 -7.23
N SER A 30 5.98 -3.34 -6.49
CA SER A 30 6.10 -3.30 -5.03
C SER A 30 4.91 -3.93 -4.31
N VAL A 31 3.84 -4.30 -5.00
CA VAL A 31 2.62 -4.85 -4.40
C VAL A 31 2.74 -6.36 -4.27
N ARG A 32 2.62 -6.88 -3.03
CA ARG A 32 2.60 -8.33 -2.76
C ARG A 32 1.21 -8.94 -2.91
N GLU A 33 0.21 -8.31 -2.29
CA GLU A 33 -1.18 -8.77 -2.30
C GLU A 33 -2.13 -7.64 -1.88
N VAL A 34 -3.40 -7.76 -2.26
CA VAL A 34 -4.49 -6.88 -1.81
C VAL A 34 -5.43 -7.72 -0.96
N LEU A 35 -5.67 -7.28 0.27
CA LEU A 35 -6.48 -7.99 1.25
C LEU A 35 -7.75 -7.20 1.58
N ASP A 36 -8.83 -7.91 1.87
CA ASP A 36 -10.02 -7.27 2.46
C ASP A 36 -9.68 -6.70 3.84
N PHE A 37 -10.15 -5.48 4.12
CA PHE A 37 -9.96 -4.91 5.45
C PHE A 37 -10.90 -5.57 6.47
N THR A 38 -10.37 -6.46 7.29
CA THR A 38 -11.15 -7.15 8.34
C THR A 38 -11.01 -6.45 9.68
N SER A 39 -10.00 -6.82 10.46
CA SER A 39 -9.65 -6.26 11.76
C SER A 39 -8.12 -6.11 11.88
N VAL A 40 -7.71 -5.16 12.70
CA VAL A 40 -6.30 -4.92 13.05
C VAL A 40 -6.13 -5.00 14.55
N THR A 41 -4.97 -5.46 15.00
CA THR A 41 -4.58 -5.38 16.41
C THR A 41 -4.01 -3.99 16.65
N LYS A 42 -4.70 -3.18 17.47
CA LYS A 42 -4.25 -1.83 17.81
C LYS A 42 -2.95 -1.87 18.60
N VAL A 43 -2.03 -0.97 18.27
CA VAL A 43 -0.78 -0.77 19.01
C VAL A 43 -0.94 0.52 19.84
N PRO A 44 -0.68 0.51 21.16
CA PRO A 44 -0.76 1.71 21.99
C PRO A 44 0.28 2.77 21.60
N GLN A 45 -0.02 4.05 21.88
CA GLN A 45 0.91 5.18 21.71
C GLN A 45 1.42 5.37 20.27
N THR A 46 0.67 4.92 19.27
CA THR A 46 1.01 5.14 17.86
C THR A 46 0.32 6.40 17.33
N PRO A 47 0.89 7.02 16.28
CA PRO A 47 0.19 8.07 15.55
C PRO A 47 -1.17 7.59 15.01
N ASP A 48 -2.14 8.50 14.87
CA ASP A 48 -3.51 8.14 14.44
C ASP A 48 -3.58 7.43 13.08
N PHE A 49 -2.65 7.75 12.18
CA PHE A 49 -2.58 7.09 10.87
C PHE A 49 -2.09 5.64 10.96
N MET A 50 -1.46 5.21 12.05
CA MET A 50 -1.07 3.83 12.27
C MET A 50 -2.25 3.09 12.91
N VAL A 51 -3.03 2.40 12.08
CA VAL A 51 -4.27 1.73 12.49
C VAL A 51 -3.98 0.56 13.43
N GLY A 52 -2.82 -0.06 13.28
CA GLY A 52 -2.33 -1.16 14.10
C GLY A 52 -1.44 -2.09 13.30
N VAL A 53 -1.53 -3.38 13.62
CA VAL A 53 -0.83 -4.46 12.92
C VAL A 53 -1.80 -5.56 12.49
N ILE A 54 -1.44 -6.29 11.44
CA ILE A 54 -2.10 -7.54 11.03
C ILE A 54 -1.10 -8.69 11.06
N ASN A 55 -1.62 -9.91 11.18
CA ASN A 55 -0.82 -11.11 10.99
C ASN A 55 -0.94 -11.56 9.53
N LEU A 56 0.15 -11.44 8.78
CA LEU A 56 0.26 -11.90 7.41
C LEU A 56 1.15 -13.16 7.36
N ARG A 57 0.50 -14.33 7.32
CA ARG A 57 1.16 -15.65 7.22
C ARG A 57 2.25 -15.86 8.29
N GLY A 58 1.98 -15.42 9.51
CA GLY A 58 2.90 -15.51 10.65
C GLY A 58 3.77 -14.25 10.85
N ASN A 59 3.79 -13.32 9.89
CA ASN A 59 4.54 -12.07 9.99
C ASN A 59 3.66 -10.93 10.50
N VAL A 60 4.14 -10.16 11.47
CA VAL A 60 3.44 -8.97 11.96
C VAL A 60 3.71 -7.82 11.01
N VAL A 61 2.67 -7.40 10.29
CA VAL A 61 2.76 -6.31 9.30
C VAL A 61 2.07 -5.06 9.85
N PRO A 62 2.76 -3.92 9.96
CA PRO A 62 2.13 -2.65 10.33
C PRO A 62 1.15 -2.19 9.24
N VAL A 63 0.03 -1.60 9.64
CA VAL A 63 -0.98 -1.06 8.73
C VAL A 63 -1.19 0.43 8.97
N ILE A 64 -1.09 1.22 7.91
CA ILE A 64 -1.33 2.66 7.91
C ILE A 64 -2.60 3.03 7.14
N ASP A 65 -3.39 3.98 7.63
CA ASP A 65 -4.52 4.60 6.93
C ASP A 65 -3.98 5.72 6.03
N LEU A 66 -4.03 5.50 4.71
CA LEU A 66 -3.52 6.47 3.74
C LEU A 66 -4.30 7.79 3.79
N LYS A 67 -5.62 7.75 4.02
CA LYS A 67 -6.41 8.99 4.12
C LYS A 67 -5.98 9.81 5.33
N LEU A 68 -5.76 9.17 6.48
CA LEU A 68 -5.23 9.88 7.66
C LEU A 68 -3.81 10.38 7.40
N LYS A 69 -2.97 9.57 6.77
CA LYS A 69 -1.58 9.94 6.47
C LYS A 69 -1.48 11.13 5.50
N PHE A 70 -2.41 11.25 4.55
CA PHE A 70 -2.48 12.34 3.57
C PHE A 70 -3.35 13.52 4.01
N GLY A 71 -3.98 13.45 5.19
CA GLY A 71 -4.85 14.52 5.69
C GLY A 71 -6.23 14.60 5.01
N LEU A 72 -6.68 13.51 4.37
CA LEU A 72 -7.98 13.37 3.69
C LEU A 72 -9.10 12.92 4.63
N GLY A 73 -8.85 12.94 5.94
CA GLY A 73 -9.78 12.46 6.97
C GLY A 73 -9.67 10.96 7.24
N LYS A 74 -10.55 10.44 8.09
CA LYS A 74 -10.50 9.03 8.51
C LYS A 74 -11.13 8.11 7.46
N THR A 75 -10.56 6.93 7.27
CA THR A 75 -11.21 5.90 6.46
C THR A 75 -12.47 5.37 7.18
N VAL A 76 -13.61 5.46 6.50
CA VAL A 76 -14.85 4.79 6.91
C VAL A 76 -14.88 3.46 6.18
N LYS A 77 -14.94 2.36 6.94
CA LYS A 77 -14.94 1.01 6.36
C LYS A 77 -16.17 0.82 5.45
N THR A 78 -15.92 0.44 4.21
CA THR A 78 -16.92 0.05 3.22
C THR A 78 -16.61 -1.34 2.65
N VAL A 79 -17.44 -1.83 1.73
CA VAL A 79 -17.16 -3.06 0.97
C VAL A 79 -15.96 -2.93 0.02
N ASN A 80 -15.54 -1.70 -0.29
CA ASN A 80 -14.40 -1.44 -1.18
C ASN A 80 -13.10 -1.15 -0.41
N THR A 81 -13.13 -1.16 0.93
CA THR A 81 -11.97 -0.86 1.76
C THR A 81 -11.03 -2.05 1.78
N CYS A 82 -9.78 -1.84 1.37
CA CYS A 82 -8.78 -2.89 1.28
C CYS A 82 -7.46 -2.47 1.93
N VAL A 83 -6.62 -3.46 2.23
CA VAL A 83 -5.24 -3.26 2.66
C VAL A 83 -4.32 -3.76 1.56
N ILE A 84 -3.54 -2.85 1.00
CA ILE A 84 -2.53 -3.14 -0.01
C ILE A 84 -1.24 -3.48 0.73
N ILE A 85 -0.74 -4.70 0.57
CA ILE A 85 0.55 -5.09 1.13
C ILE A 85 1.64 -4.69 0.15
N VAL A 86 2.55 -3.84 0.59
CA VAL A 86 3.64 -3.29 -0.21
C VAL A 86 5.00 -3.57 0.41
N GLU A 87 6.01 -3.77 -0.43
CA GLU A 87 7.41 -3.69 -0.05
C GLU A 87 7.90 -2.25 -0.24
N VAL A 88 8.63 -1.73 0.74
CA VAL A 88 9.23 -0.40 0.69
C VAL A 88 10.67 -0.53 1.15
N ASP A 89 11.60 -0.08 0.32
CA ASP A 89 13.01 0.01 0.69
C ASP A 89 13.23 1.29 1.50
N ILE A 90 13.67 1.13 2.75
CA ILE A 90 14.02 2.21 3.67
C ILE A 90 15.45 1.96 4.14
N ASP A 91 16.34 2.91 3.82
CA ASP A 91 17.78 2.77 4.02
C ASP A 91 18.34 1.51 3.32
N GLU A 92 18.79 0.52 4.09
CA GLU A 92 19.30 -0.77 3.56
C GLU A 92 18.32 -1.94 3.78
N ASP A 93 17.13 -1.66 4.33
CA ASP A 93 16.13 -2.66 4.71
C ASP A 93 14.87 -2.58 3.83
N THR A 94 14.42 -3.72 3.31
CA THR A 94 13.09 -3.84 2.70
C THR A 94 12.05 -4.15 3.77
N ILE A 95 11.11 -3.23 3.97
CA ILE A 95 10.05 -3.33 4.97
C ILE A 95 8.73 -3.66 4.28
N VAL A 96 7.97 -4.57 4.88
CA VAL A 96 6.62 -4.91 4.44
C VAL A 96 5.61 -4.07 5.21
N LEU A 97 4.76 -3.35 4.50
CA LEU A 97 3.77 -2.44 5.07
C LEU A 97 2.38 -2.70 4.47
N GLY A 98 1.33 -2.60 5.29
CA GLY A 98 -0.04 -2.54 4.82
C GLY A 98 -0.50 -1.10 4.66
N ALA A 99 -1.03 -0.75 3.50
CA ALA A 99 -1.65 0.54 3.23
C ALA A 99 -3.16 0.37 3.10
N LEU A 100 -3.91 0.88 4.07
CA LEU A 100 -5.37 0.91 4.06
C LEU A 100 -5.85 2.02 3.12
N ALA A 101 -6.67 1.64 2.16
CA ALA A 101 -7.31 2.51 1.16
C ALA A 101 -8.83 2.39 1.21
#